data_AF-A0A8X8AX52-F1
#
_entry.id   AF-A0A8X8AX52-F1
#
_cell.length_a   1.000
_cell.length_b   1.000
_cell.length_c   1.000
_cell.angle_alpha   90.00
_cell.angle_beta   90.00
_cell.angle_gamma   90.00
#
_symmetry.space_group_name_H-M   'P 1'
#
loop_
_entity.id
_entity.type
_entity.pdbx_description
1 polymer ?
#
loop_
_entity_poly.entity_id
_entity_poly.type
_entity_poly.pdbx_seq_one_letter_code
_entity_poly.pdbx_strand_id
1 'polypeptide(L)'
;MWAITHDEKVWPEAHEYKPDRFLGAHESSNFPIMGSDLRLAPFGAGRRVCPGKSMGIATVELWLAQLLGSFKWVPCGEVDLSYTLKLSLEMKNPLVCKRQSLGFN
;
A
#
# COMPACT_ATOMS: atom_id res chain seq x y z
N MET A 1 -3.68 -10.24 10.07
CA MET A 1 -3.17 -9.03 9.42
C MET A 1 -4.28 -8.04 9.10
N TRP A 2 -5.24 -8.38 8.22
CA TRP A 2 -6.34 -7.47 7.87
C TRP A 2 -7.07 -6.88 9.09
N ALA A 3 -7.49 -7.73 10.04
CA ALA A 3 -8.18 -7.25 11.25
C ALA A 3 -7.33 -6.30 12.11
N ILE A 4 -6.01 -6.48 12.17
CA ILE A 4 -5.11 -5.61 12.94
C ILE A 4 -5.00 -4.23 12.29
N THR A 5 -4.91 -4.18 10.95
CA THR A 5 -4.82 -2.92 10.20
C THR A 5 -6.17 -2.21 10.03
N HIS A 6 -7.27 -2.85 10.42
CA HIS A 6 -8.64 -2.30 10.36
C HIS A 6 -9.28 -2.17 11.75
N ASP A 7 -8.51 -2.31 12.82
CA ASP A 7 -9.00 -2.03 14.18
C ASP A 7 -8.97 -0.52 14.42
N GLU A 8 -10.14 0.12 14.51
CA GLU A 8 -10.27 1.56 14.73
C GLU A 8 -9.69 2.03 16.08
N LYS A 9 -9.52 1.13 17.05
CA LYS A 9 -8.84 1.45 18.32
C LYS A 9 -7.34 1.66 18.13
N VAL A 10 -6.76 1.05 17.09
CA VAL A 10 -5.34 1.15 16.75
C VAL A 10 -5.13 2.17 15.64
N TRP A 11 -6.03 2.18 14.65
CA TRP A 11 -5.97 3.01 13.45
C TRP A 11 -7.25 3.83 13.31
N PRO A 12 -7.30 5.08 13.79
CA PRO A 12 -8.45 5.95 13.57
C PRO A 12 -8.75 6.07 12.06
N GLU A 13 -10.02 6.05 11.67
CA GLU A 13 -10.43 6.03 10.25
C GLU A 13 -9.75 4.88 9.49
N ALA A 14 -9.79 3.66 10.05
CA ALA A 14 -9.00 2.51 9.57
C ALA A 14 -9.37 2.07 8.13
N HIS A 15 -10.56 2.41 7.69
CA HIS A 15 -11.09 2.09 6.37
C HIS A 15 -10.75 3.15 5.30
N GLU A 16 -10.18 4.29 5.70
CA GLU A 16 -9.80 5.38 4.80
C GLU A 16 -8.34 5.25 4.33
N TYR A 17 -8.11 5.44 3.02
CA TYR A 17 -6.76 5.51 2.47
C TYR A 17 -6.10 6.84 2.85
N LYS A 18 -5.34 6.84 3.95
CA LYS A 18 -4.73 8.05 4.54
C LYS A 18 -3.22 7.87 4.72
N PRO A 19 -2.40 8.00 3.65
CA PRO A 19 -0.95 7.79 3.70
C PRO A 19 -0.21 8.74 4.66
N ASP A 20 -0.75 9.94 4.87
CA ASP A 20 -0.16 10.95 5.78
C ASP A 20 -0.01 10.45 7.22
N ARG A 21 -0.78 9.43 7.64
CA ARG A 21 -0.65 8.84 8.99
C ARG A 21 0.72 8.20 9.26
N PHE A 22 1.49 7.94 8.20
CA PHE A 22 2.84 7.37 8.27
C PHE A 22 3.93 8.45 8.10
N LEU A 23 3.56 9.71 7.88
CA LEU A 23 4.50 10.82 7.68
C LEU A 23 4.72 11.57 8.99
N GLY A 24 5.63 11.07 9.85
CA GLY A 24 6.48 11.79 10.82
C GLY A 24 5.94 12.91 11.75
N ALA A 25 4.66 13.24 11.77
CA ALA A 25 4.13 14.41 12.49
C ALA A 25 3.91 14.20 13.99
N HIS A 26 3.89 12.95 14.47
CA HIS A 26 3.74 12.61 15.89
C HIS A 26 4.68 11.46 16.29
N GLU A 27 5.09 11.39 17.56
CA GLU A 27 5.89 10.26 18.08
C GLU A 27 5.20 8.89 17.88
N SER A 28 3.87 8.89 17.81
CA SER A 28 3.04 7.73 17.47
C SER A 28 3.01 7.38 15.98
N SER A 29 3.62 8.18 15.10
CA SER A 29 3.62 8.00 13.62
C SER A 29 4.85 7.25 13.09
N ASN A 30 5.79 6.89 13.95
CA ASN A 30 6.91 6.04 13.58
C ASN A 30 6.49 4.57 13.60
N PHE A 31 6.02 4.08 12.45
CA PHE A 31 5.69 2.66 12.24
C PHE A 31 6.74 2.04 11.31
N PRO A 32 7.90 1.62 11.84
CA PRO A 32 8.94 1.08 10.99
C PRO A 32 8.43 -0.22 10.36
N ILE A 33 8.09 -0.17 9.06
CA ILE A 33 7.69 -1.36 8.30
C ILE A 33 8.76 -2.46 8.38
N MET A 34 10.02 -2.05 8.55
CA MET A 34 11.17 -2.92 8.77
C MET A 34 11.30 -3.47 10.20
N GLY A 35 10.67 -2.84 11.18
CA GLY A 35 10.68 -3.22 12.58
C GLY A 35 9.75 -4.40 12.91
N SER A 36 9.50 -4.54 14.21
CA SER A 36 8.69 -5.61 14.82
C SER A 36 7.36 -5.12 15.41
N ASP A 37 6.90 -3.93 15.03
CA ASP A 37 5.63 -3.39 15.50
C ASP A 37 4.47 -4.18 14.89
N LEU A 38 3.72 -4.88 15.73
CA LEU A 38 2.62 -5.73 15.28
C LEU A 38 1.41 -4.94 14.79
N ARG A 39 1.30 -3.64 15.09
CA ARG A 39 0.26 -2.77 14.54
C ARG A 39 0.34 -2.70 13.02
N LEU A 40 1.55 -2.86 12.45
CA LEU A 40 1.81 -2.91 11.00
C LEU A 40 2.89 -3.96 10.65
N ALA A 41 2.47 -5.20 10.42
CA ALA A 41 3.36 -6.32 10.09
C ALA A 41 2.99 -7.06 8.78
N PRO A 42 2.94 -6.39 7.61
CA PRO A 42 2.45 -6.99 6.35
C PRO A 42 3.27 -8.21 5.90
N PHE A 43 4.51 -8.35 6.37
CA PHE A 43 5.41 -9.47 6.10
C PHE A 43 5.50 -10.48 7.26
N GLY A 44 4.58 -10.39 8.23
CA GLY A 44 4.67 -11.14 9.49
C GLY A 44 5.75 -10.60 10.43
N ALA A 45 6.02 -11.34 11.52
CA ALA A 45 6.98 -10.97 12.55
C ALA A 45 7.65 -12.20 13.21
N GLY A 46 8.72 -11.96 13.97
CA GLY A 46 9.43 -12.99 14.73
C GLY A 46 10.18 -14.00 13.84
N ARG A 47 10.36 -15.23 14.33
CA ARG A 47 11.16 -16.29 13.67
C ARG A 47 10.64 -16.75 12.31
N ARG A 48 9.40 -16.38 11.95
CA ARG A 48 8.73 -16.75 10.70
C ARG A 48 8.38 -15.52 9.84
N VAL A 49 9.05 -14.38 10.08
CA VAL A 49 8.95 -13.21 9.20
C VAL A 49 9.31 -13.60 7.77
N CYS A 50 8.61 -13.04 6.79
CA CYS A 50 8.85 -13.33 5.38
C CYS A 50 10.32 -13.05 5.03
N PRO A 51 11.07 -14.05 4.52
CA PRO A 51 12.47 -13.85 4.14
C PRO A 51 12.62 -12.87 2.96
N GLY A 52 11.55 -12.67 2.17
CA GLY A 52 11.50 -11.72 1.07
C GLY A 52 11.15 -10.28 1.45
N LYS A 53 11.02 -9.94 2.74
CA LYS A 53 10.59 -8.61 3.21
C LYS A 53 11.36 -7.45 2.56
N SER A 54 12.69 -7.47 2.67
CA SER A 54 13.54 -6.40 2.14
C SER A 54 13.46 -6.31 0.60
N MET A 55 13.44 -7.46 -0.07
CA MET A 55 13.33 -7.53 -1.54
C MET A 55 11.99 -7.00 -2.02
N GLY A 56 10.89 -7.34 -1.34
CA GLY A 56 9.55 -6.90 -1.71
C GLY A 56 9.40 -5.38 -1.61
N ILE A 57 9.91 -4.79 -0.52
CA ILE A 57 9.89 -3.33 -0.33
C ILE A 57 10.72 -2.64 -1.41
N ALA A 58 11.97 -3.05 -1.61
CA ALA A 58 12.85 -2.46 -2.62
C ALA A 58 12.25 -2.56 -4.05
N THR A 59 11.57 -3.66 -4.35
CA THR A 59 10.91 -3.88 -5.66
C THR A 59 9.76 -2.90 -5.87
N VAL A 60 8.88 -2.74 -4.88
CA VAL A 60 7.73 -1.82 -4.96
C VAL A 60 8.21 -0.37 -5.04
N GLU A 61 9.20 0.01 -4.24
CA GLU A 61 9.79 1.36 -4.27
C GLU A 61 10.40 1.68 -5.63
N LEU A 62 11.18 0.75 -6.21
CA LEU A 62 11.78 0.91 -7.53
C LEU A 62 10.72 1.10 -8.62
N TRP A 63 9.73 0.23 -8.68
CA TRP A 63 8.67 0.32 -9.68
C TRP A 63 7.87 1.62 -9.54
N LEU A 64 7.51 1.99 -8.31
CA LEU A 64 6.78 3.22 -8.06
C LEU A 64 7.60 4.45 -8.48
N ALA A 65 8.89 4.50 -8.13
CA ALA A 65 9.77 5.60 -8.53
C ALA A 65 9.89 5.73 -10.06
N GLN A 66 10.06 4.61 -10.76
CA GLN A 66 10.11 4.59 -12.23
C GLN A 66 8.79 5.05 -12.85
N LEU A 67 7.66 4.57 -12.33
CA LEU A 67 6.32 4.89 -12.80
C LEU A 67 5.96 6.37 -12.57
N LEU A 68 6.27 6.92 -11.39
CA LEU A 68 6.03 8.32 -11.07
C LEU A 68 6.98 9.26 -11.83
N GLY A 69 8.23 8.83 -12.07
CA GLY A 69 9.21 9.62 -12.82
C GLY A 69 8.99 9.64 -14.33
N SER A 70 8.38 8.59 -14.90
CA SER A 70 8.24 8.43 -16.35
C SER A 70 6.89 8.90 -16.91
N PHE A 71 5.87 9.08 -16.07
CA PHE A 71 4.51 9.37 -16.52
C PHE A 71 3.87 10.49 -15.72
N LYS A 72 3.04 11.29 -16.41
CA LYS A 72 2.10 12.19 -15.74
C LYS A 72 0.83 11.40 -15.41
N TRP A 73 0.56 11.25 -14.12
CA TRP A 73 -0.63 10.59 -13.62
C TRP A 73 -1.80 11.57 -13.62
N VAL A 74 -2.98 11.09 -14.02
CA VAL A 74 -4.22 11.87 -14.05
C VAL A 74 -5.32 11.09 -13.32
N PRO A 75 -6.31 11.78 -12.73
CA PRO A 75 -7.45 11.10 -12.13
C PRO A 75 -8.15 10.22 -13.18
N CYS A 76 -8.41 8.96 -12.82
CA CYS A 76 -9.38 8.14 -13.52
C CYS A 76 -10.76 8.32 -12.89
N GLY A 77 -11.80 7.87 -13.58
CA GLY A 77 -13.15 7.81 -13.01
C GLY A 77 -13.25 6.79 -11.88
N GLU A 78 -14.46 6.35 -11.57
CA GLU A 78 -14.69 5.37 -10.51
C GLU A 78 -13.91 4.07 -10.76
N VAL A 79 -13.25 3.57 -9.71
CA VAL A 79 -12.48 2.34 -9.71
C VAL A 79 -13.16 1.36 -8.75
N ASP A 80 -13.43 0.14 -9.23
CA ASP A 80 -13.90 -0.95 -8.36
C ASP A 80 -12.75 -1.47 -7.50
N LEU A 81 -12.81 -1.17 -6.20
CA LEU A 81 -11.86 -1.63 -5.18
C LEU A 81 -12.31 -2.92 -4.46
N SER A 82 -13.36 -3.58 -4.94
CA SER A 82 -13.79 -4.85 -4.37
C SER A 82 -12.71 -5.92 -4.53
N TYR A 83 -12.63 -6.82 -3.55
CA TYR A 83 -11.59 -7.84 -3.48
C TYR A 83 -12.18 -9.24 -3.40
N THR A 84 -11.37 -10.24 -3.73
CA THR A 84 -11.68 -11.64 -3.49
C THR A 84 -10.51 -12.31 -2.76
N LEU A 85 -10.82 -13.19 -1.81
CA LEU A 85 -9.82 -13.95 -1.09
C LEU A 85 -9.52 -15.24 -1.85
N LYS A 86 -8.29 -15.38 -2.33
CA LYS A 86 -7.74 -16.64 -2.86
C LYS A 86 -6.58 -17.09 -1.96
N LEU A 87 -5.42 -17.42 -2.55
CA LEU A 87 -4.17 -17.59 -1.81
C LEU A 87 -3.69 -16.25 -1.21
N SER A 88 -4.04 -15.14 -1.85
CA SER A 88 -3.82 -13.77 -1.38
C SER A 88 -5.10 -12.94 -1.53
N LEU A 89 -5.13 -11.74 -0.95
CA LEU A 89 -6.22 -10.79 -1.18
C LEU A 89 -5.97 -10.07 -2.51
N GLU A 90 -6.83 -10.32 -3.48
CA GLU A 90 -6.67 -9.83 -4.86
C GLU A 90 -7.83 -8.89 -5.21
N MET A 91 -7.58 -7.92 -6.09
CA MET A 91 -8.67 -7.15 -6.69
C MET A 91 -9.61 -8.09 -7.45
N LYS A 92 -10.92 -7.96 -7.22
CA LYS A 92 -11.93 -8.78 -7.90
C LYS A 92 -11.89 -8.54 -9.41
N ASN A 93 -11.74 -7.27 -9.80
CA ASN A 93 -11.55 -6.82 -11.17
C ASN A 93 -10.18 -6.14 -11.29
N PRO A 94 -9.28 -6.59 -12.18
CA PRO A 94 -7.95 -5.98 -12.30
C PRO A 94 -8.00 -4.50 -12.66
N LEU A 95 -7.14 -3.69 -12.03
CA LEU A 95 -6.96 -2.30 -12.40
C LEU A 95 -6.27 -2.20 -13.76
N VAL A 96 -6.81 -1.37 -14.66
CA VAL A 96 -6.23 -1.12 -15.99
C VAL A 96 -5.80 0.33 -16.09
N CYS A 97 -4.50 0.55 -16.28
CA CYS A 97 -3.98 1.86 -16.64
C CYS A 97 -3.97 2.00 -18.17
N LYS A 98 -4.54 3.11 -18.69
CA LYS A 98 -4.55 3.41 -20.12
C LYS A 98 -3.66 4.61 -20.39
N ARG A 99 -2.75 4.48 -21.36
CA ARG A 99 -1.95 5.61 -21.83
C ARG A 99 -2.87 6.58 -22.55
N GLN A 100 -3.01 7.80 -22.02
CA GLN A 100 -3.65 8.90 -22.72
C GLN A 100 -2.57 9.71 -23.43
N SER A 101 -2.61 9.76 -24.75
CA SER A 101 -1.85 10.77 -25.50
C SER A 101 -2.47 12.12 -25.17
N LEU A 102 -1.77 12.99 -24.45
CA LEU A 102 -2.15 14.40 -24.42
C LEU A 102 -1.97 14.91 -25.85
N GLY A 103 -3.07 15.06 -26.58
CA GLY A 103 -3.05 15.76 -27.85
C GLY A 103 -2.49 17.15 -27.60
N PHE A 104 -1.39 17.48 -28.27
CA PHE A 104 -0.97 18.86 -28.40
C PHE A 104 -2.05 19.55 -29.24
N ASN A 105 -2.89 20.37 -28.59
CA ASN A 105 -3.59 21.45 -29.28
C ASN A 105 -2.62 22.62 -29.41
#